data_AF-A0A0M6WGG6-F1
#
_entry.id   AF-A0A0M6WGG6-F1
#
_cell.length_a   1.000
_cell.length_b   1.000
_cell.length_c   1.000
_cell.angle_alpha   90.00
_cell.angle_beta   90.00
_cell.angle_gamma   90.00
#
_symmetry.space_group_name_H-M   'P 1'
#
loop_
_entity.id
_entity.type
_entity.pdbx_description
1 polymer ?
#
loop_
_entity_poly.entity_id
_entity_poly.type
_entity_poly.pdbx_seq_one_letter_code
_entity_poly.pdbx_strand_id
1 'polypeptide(L)'
;MTAKERNDYFYVCALIEYIARETLNHRGDIVKAIGEEGIKKLLHDAEMDHCLSFEQVSDKISEFNTDLYYQNPDYLEWSYRDGKLLD
;
A
#
# COMPACT_ATOMS: atom_id res chain seq x y z
N MET A 1 14.14 -18.67 -0.84
CA MET A 1 13.57 -17.64 -1.73
C MET A 1 13.31 -18.23 -3.10
N THR A 2 12.04 -18.38 -3.46
CA THR A 2 11.58 -18.85 -4.77
C THR A 2 11.77 -17.76 -5.84
N ALA A 3 11.63 -18.10 -7.12
CA ALA A 3 11.69 -17.11 -8.20
C ALA A 3 10.55 -16.08 -8.10
N LYS A 4 9.38 -16.55 -7.63
CA LYS A 4 8.20 -15.73 -7.35
C LYS A 4 8.47 -14.71 -6.26
N GLU A 5 8.88 -15.17 -5.06
CA GLU A 5 9.18 -14.27 -3.93
C GLU A 5 10.18 -13.18 -4.32
N ARG A 6 11.19 -13.53 -5.12
CA ARG A 6 12.17 -12.56 -5.63
C ARG A 6 11.53 -11.49 -6.53
N ASN A 7 10.60 -11.87 -7.40
CA ASN A 7 9.89 -10.92 -8.26
C ASN A 7 9.00 -10.00 -7.44
N ASP A 8 8.30 -10.55 -6.44
CA ASP A 8 7.44 -9.78 -5.53
C ASP A 8 8.27 -8.73 -4.76
N TYR A 9 9.46 -9.13 -4.26
CA TYR A 9 10.41 -8.18 -3.66
C TYR A 9 10.89 -7.11 -4.64
N PHE A 10 11.20 -7.47 -5.89
CA PHE A 10 11.63 -6.49 -6.89
C PHE A 10 10.52 -5.48 -7.21
N TYR A 11 9.28 -5.94 -7.32
CA TYR A 11 8.12 -5.08 -7.54
C TYR A 11 7.93 -4.09 -6.39
N VAL A 12 7.87 -4.58 -5.14
CA VAL A 12 7.68 -3.71 -3.97
C VAL A 12 8.83 -2.71 -3.83
N CYS A 13 10.07 -3.12 -4.09
CA CYS A 13 11.21 -2.19 -4.12
C CYS A 13 11.07 -1.12 -5.19
N ALA A 14 10.64 -1.49 -6.40
CA ALA A 14 10.45 -0.55 -7.50
C ALA A 14 9.31 0.44 -7.23
N LEU A 15 8.24 -0.02 -6.60
CA LEU A 15 7.11 0.80 -6.16
C LEU A 15 7.52 1.82 -5.09
N ILE A 16 8.32 1.41 -4.10
CA ILE A 16 8.88 2.31 -3.08
C ILE A 16 9.77 3.37 -3.72
N GLU A 17 10.64 2.98 -4.65
CA GLU A 17 11.50 3.91 -5.40
C GLU A 17 10.69 4.88 -6.26
N TYR A 18 9.59 4.43 -6.86
CA TYR A 18 8.66 5.30 -7.60
C TYR A 18 8.04 6.35 -6.69
N ILE A 19 7.43 5.93 -5.58
CA ILE A 19 6.80 6.84 -4.60
C ILE A 19 7.81 7.83 -4.03
N ALA A 20 9.03 7.37 -3.74
CA ALA A 20 10.11 8.24 -3.27
C ALA A 20 10.44 9.37 -4.27
N ARG A 21 10.44 9.07 -5.57
CA ARG A 21 10.68 10.07 -6.63
C ARG A 21 9.52 11.04 -6.78
N GLU A 22 8.29 10.53 -6.84
CA GLU A 22 7.09 11.37 -7.00
C GLU A 22 6.91 12.33 -5.82
N THR A 23 7.21 11.87 -4.61
CA THR A 23 7.07 12.68 -3.38
C THR A 23 8.34 13.46 -3.01
N LEU A 24 9.41 13.35 -3.79
CA LEU A 24 10.72 13.96 -3.52
C LEU A 24 11.31 13.59 -2.14
N ASN A 25 11.12 12.34 -1.71
CA ASN A 25 11.62 11.80 -0.44
C ASN A 25 12.69 10.72 -0.66
N HIS A 26 13.37 10.31 0.42
CA HIS A 26 14.20 9.11 0.36
C HIS A 26 13.35 7.85 0.55
N ARG A 27 13.75 6.75 -0.11
CA ARG A 27 13.12 5.42 0.07
C ARG A 27 12.98 5.00 1.53
N GLY A 28 13.94 5.37 2.38
CA GLY A 28 13.90 5.07 3.81
C GLY A 28 12.77 5.78 4.53
N ASP A 29 12.42 6.99 4.11
CA ASP A 29 11.30 7.76 4.66
C ASP A 29 9.97 7.17 4.20
N ILE A 30 9.90 6.71 2.94
CA ILE A 30 8.74 5.98 2.41
C ILE A 30 8.52 4.66 3.17
N VAL A 31 9.57 3.86 3.36
CA VAL A 31 9.48 2.60 4.11
C VAL A 31 9.02 2.84 5.55
N LYS A 32 9.52 3.89 6.20
CA LYS A 32 9.08 4.27 7.55
C LYS A 32 7.62 4.71 7.59
N ALA A 33 7.18 5.48 6.60
CA ALA A 33 5.80 5.94 6.50
C ALA A 33 4.83 4.77 6.28
N ILE A 34 5.16 3.82 5.39
CA ILE A 34 4.35 2.62 5.12
C ILE A 34 4.30 1.69 6.35
N GLY A 35 5.42 1.56 7.08
CA GLY A 35 5.51 0.69 8.24
C GLY A 35 5.58 -0.81 7.90
N GLU A 36 5.91 -1.64 8.89
CA GLU A 36 6.17 -3.07 8.67
C GLU A 36 4.94 -3.83 8.16
N GLU A 37 3.76 -3.55 8.72
CA GLU A 37 2.50 -4.19 8.32
C GLU A 37 2.09 -3.80 6.90
N GLY A 38 2.29 -2.53 6.52
CA GLY A 38 2.08 -2.07 5.15
C GLY A 38 3.00 -2.79 4.15
N ILE A 39 4.28 -2.95 4.48
CA ILE A 39 5.23 -3.69 3.63
C ILE A 39 4.85 -5.17 3.48
N LYS A 40 4.42 -5.83 4.56
CA LYS A 40 3.93 -7.21 4.50
C LYS A 40 2.73 -7.34 3.59
N LYS A 41 1.79 -6.39 3.66
CA LYS A 41 0.60 -6.40 2.81
C LYS A 41 0.94 -6.12 1.34
N LEU A 42 1.85 -5.19 1.05
CA LEU A 42 2.36 -4.97 -0.31
C LEU A 42 3.01 -6.22 -0.90
N LEU A 43 3.75 -6.99 -0.10
CA LEU A 43 4.35 -8.25 -0.54
C LEU A 43 3.29 -9.36 -0.74
N HIS A 44 2.24 -9.37 0.07
CA HIS A 44 1.11 -10.29 -0.09
C HIS A 44 0.30 -9.97 -1.37
N ASP A 45 0.06 -8.69 -1.64
CA ASP A 45 -0.78 -8.23 -2.75
C ASP A 45 0.00 -8.12 -4.08
N ALA A 46 1.34 -8.17 -4.04
CA ALA A 46 2.22 -8.07 -5.20
C ALA A 46 1.83 -9.01 -6.35
N GLU A 47 1.42 -10.25 -6.05
CA GLU A 47 0.99 -11.19 -7.10
C GLU A 47 -0.14 -10.66 -7.99
N MET A 48 -1.06 -9.88 -7.42
CA MET A 48 -2.19 -9.32 -8.15
C MET A 48 -1.87 -7.94 -8.72
N ASP A 49 -1.03 -7.17 -8.02
CA ASP A 49 -0.69 -5.79 -8.39
C ASP A 49 0.39 -5.69 -9.48
N HIS A 50 1.08 -6.79 -9.82
CA HIS A 50 2.00 -6.86 -10.97
C HIS A 50 1.34 -6.52 -12.32
N CYS A 51 0.02 -6.56 -12.41
CA CYS A 51 -0.74 -6.17 -13.61
C CYS A 51 -1.16 -4.70 -13.65
N LEU A 52 -0.94 -3.94 -12.57
CA LEU A 52 -1.34 -2.54 -12.43
C LEU A 52 -0.15 -1.60 -12.65
N SER A 53 -0.44 -0.36 -13.06
CA SER A 53 0.61 0.66 -13.15
C SER A 53 1.05 1.10 -11.75
N PHE A 54 2.28 1.61 -11.63
CA PHE A 54 2.75 2.15 -10.35
C PHE A 54 1.93 3.33 -9.84
N GLU A 55 1.34 4.13 -10.74
CA GLU A 55 0.42 5.22 -10.40
C GLU A 55 -0.85 4.69 -9.71
N GLN A 56 -1.48 3.64 -10.27
CA GLN A 56 -2.67 3.03 -9.68
C GLN A 56 -2.40 2.42 -8.30
N VAL A 57 -1.20 1.87 -8.10
CA VAL A 57 -0.84 1.24 -6.83
C VAL A 57 -0.34 2.27 -5.82
N SER A 58 0.31 3.35 -6.26
CA SER A 58 0.68 4.46 -5.37
C SER A 58 -0.54 5.19 -4.81
N ASP A 59 -1.60 5.37 -5.61
CA ASP A 59 -2.85 5.97 -5.13
C ASP A 59 -3.49 5.12 -4.04
N LYS A 60 -3.55 3.80 -4.25
CA LYS A 60 -3.99 2.85 -3.20
C LYS A 60 -3.13 3.02 -1.94
N ILE A 61 -1.80 3.09 -2.07
CA ILE A 61 -0.89 3.25 -0.91
C ILE A 61 -1.15 4.56 -0.14
N SER A 62 -1.55 5.63 -0.83
CA SER A 62 -1.95 6.87 -0.16
C SER A 62 -3.18 6.64 0.73
N GLU A 63 -4.12 5.80 0.30
CA GLU A 63 -5.24 5.33 1.13
C GLU A 63 -4.78 4.37 2.25
N PHE A 64 -3.79 3.51 2.02
CA PHE A 64 -3.20 2.64 3.06
C PHE A 64 -2.65 3.41 4.26
N ASN A 65 -2.11 4.61 4.04
CA ASN A 65 -1.62 5.46 5.13
C ASN A 65 -2.75 6.18 5.88
N THR A 66 -4.02 5.98 5.51
CA THR A 66 -5.17 6.45 6.27
C THR A 66 -5.65 5.35 7.23
N ASP A 67 -6.02 5.72 8.45
CA ASP A 67 -6.58 4.80 9.45
C ASP A 67 -7.79 4.01 8.92
N LEU A 68 -8.45 4.54 7.88
CA LEU A 68 -9.60 3.94 7.21
C LEU A 68 -9.31 2.59 6.60
N TYR A 69 -8.12 2.43 6.02
CA TYR A 69 -7.75 1.21 5.32
C TYR A 69 -7.46 0.04 6.28
N TYR A 70 -7.20 0.35 7.56
CA TYR A 70 -7.05 -0.62 8.64
C TYR A 70 -8.36 -0.93 9.37
N GLN A 71 -9.46 -0.29 8.99
CA GLN A 71 -10.75 -0.53 9.64
C GLN A 71 -11.35 -1.86 9.21
N ASN A 72 -12.03 -2.51 10.15
CA ASN A 72 -12.76 -3.74 9.88
C ASN A 72 -13.86 -3.49 8.80
N PRO A 73 -14.15 -4.47 7.92
CA PRO A 73 -15.24 -4.38 6.94
C PRO A 73 -16.58 -3.87 7.50
N ASP A 74 -16.93 -4.25 8.72
CA ASP A 74 -18.15 -3.80 9.40
C ASP A 74 -18.13 -2.28 9.63
N TYR A 75 -16.99 -1.73 10.08
CA TYR A 75 -16.83 -0.28 10.27
C TYR A 75 -16.99 0.49 8.96
N LEU A 76 -16.41 -0.03 7.87
CA LEU A 76 -16.52 0.58 6.54
C LEU A 76 -17.96 0.54 6.03
N GLU A 77 -18.67 -0.57 6.22
CA GLU A 77 -20.08 -0.69 5.87
C GLU A 77 -20.94 0.31 6.65
N TRP A 78 -20.74 0.42 7.96
CA TRP A 78 -21.49 1.36 8.79
C TRP A 78 -21.17 2.82 8.46
N SER A 79 -19.91 3.16 8.22
CA SER A 79 -19.50 4.52 7.81
C SER A 79 -20.10 4.91 6.44
N TYR A 80 -20.17 3.95 5.50
CA TYR A 80 -20.84 4.17 4.20
C TYR A 80 -22.33 4.45 4.37
N ARG A 81 -23.02 3.66 5.20
CA ARG A 81 -24.46 3.85 5.49
C ARG A 81 -24.75 5.19 6.17
N ASP A 82 -23.83 5.66 7.02
CA ASP A 82 -23.99 6.91 7.76
C ASP A 82 -23.50 8.15 6.98
N GLY A 83 -22.80 7.94 5.86
CA GLY A 83 -22.27 9.01 5.01
C GLY A 83 -21.11 9.80 5.62
N LYS A 84 -20.52 9.30 6.70
CA LYS A 84 -19.36 9.89 7.40
C LYS A 84 -18.54 8.80 8.09
N LEU A 85 -17.29 9.12 8.42
CA LEU A 85 -16.46 8.25 9.24
C LEU A 85 -16.96 8.24 10.68
N LEU A 86 -17.03 7.05 11.28
CA LEU A 86 -17.52 6.85 12.64
C LEU A 86 -16.35 6.99 13.64
N ASP A 87 -16.58 7.63 14.80
CA ASP A 87 -15.59 7.76 15.88
C ASP A 87 -15.42 6.46 16.69
#